data_AF-A0A644UQR0-F1
#
_entry.id   AF-A0A644UQR0-F1
#
_cell.length_a   1.000
_cell.length_b   1.000
_cell.length_c   1.000
_cell.angle_alpha   90.00
_cell.angle_beta   90.00
_cell.angle_gamma   90.00
#
_symmetry.space_group_name_H-M   'P 1'
#
loop_
_entity.id
_entity.type
_entity.pdbx_description
1 polymer ?
#
loop_
_entity_poly.entity_id
_entity_poly.type
_entity_poly.pdbx_seq_one_letter_code
_entity_poly.pdbx_strand_id
1 'polypeptide(L)' 'MGYCGKLRLAVCVADLCRQNGVSDATSCKWRSKFGGMSISDAKRLRQLGEENARLKRLVGEQALDIVVLKDVLSKKV' A
#
# COMPACT_ATOMS: atom_id res chain seq x y z
N MET A 1 -31.87 -5.58 -24.93
CA MET A 1 -31.33 -4.38 -24.27
C MET A 1 -29.92 -4.69 -23.79
N GLY A 2 -28.92 -3.97 -24.27
CA GLY A 2 -27.53 -4.08 -23.79
C GLY A 2 -26.50 -3.98 -24.92
N TYR A 3 -26.33 -2.78 -25.48
CA TYR A 3 -25.37 -2.49 -26.54
C TYR A 3 -23.92 -2.74 -26.06
N CYS A 4 -23.33 -3.88 -26.41
CA CYS A 4 -21.87 -4.02 -26.47
C CYS A 4 -21.40 -3.51 -27.84
N GLY A 5 -21.47 -2.19 -28.02
CA GLY A 5 -21.09 -1.50 -29.24
C GLY A 5 -19.84 -0.68 -29.00
N LYS A 6 -18.69 -1.19 -29.48
CA LYS A 6 -17.46 -0.46 -29.80
C LYS A 6 -16.82 0.36 -28.66
N LEU A 7 -15.81 -0.20 -27.98
CA LEU A 7 -14.56 0.54 -27.76
C LEU A 7 -13.44 -0.42 -27.34
N ARG A 8 -12.35 -0.42 -28.11
CA ARG A 8 -11.10 -1.15 -27.85
C ARG A 8 -10.34 -0.63 -26.59
N LEU A 9 -11.02 0.05 -25.68
CA LEU A 9 -10.47 0.67 -24.47
C LEU A 9 -11.27 0.37 -23.20
N ALA A 10 -12.38 -0.38 -23.28
CA ALA A 10 -13.14 -0.79 -22.12
C ALA A 10 -13.43 -2.29 -22.22
N VAL A 11 -12.46 -3.10 -21.77
CA VAL A 11 -12.80 -4.46 -21.35
C VAL A 11 -13.87 -4.32 -20.28
N CYS A 12 -15.03 -4.95 -20.48
CA CYS A 12 -16.11 -4.87 -19.52
C CYS A 12 -15.57 -5.34 -18.16
N VAL A 13 -15.81 -4.56 -17.09
CA VAL A 13 -15.28 -4.89 -15.75
C VAL A 13 -15.66 -6.32 -15.36
N ALA A 14 -16.86 -6.76 -15.76
CA ALA A 14 -17.35 -8.12 -15.59
C ALA A 14 -16.49 -9.18 -16.32
N ASP A 15 -16.03 -8.89 -17.53
CA ASP A 15 -15.15 -9.79 -18.30
C ASP A 15 -13.74 -9.83 -17.71
N LEU A 16 -13.23 -8.67 -17.26
CA LEU A 16 -11.93 -8.57 -16.61
C LEU A 16 -11.93 -9.28 -15.25
N CYS A 17 -13.05 -9.19 -14.51
CA CYS A 17 -13.28 -9.94 -13.27
C CYS A 17 -13.28 -11.45 -13.53
N ARG A 18 -14.00 -11.90 -14.57
CA ARG A 18 -14.07 -13.32 -14.96
C ARG A 18 -12.72 -13.86 -15.44
N GLN A 19 -11.94 -13.08 -16.18
CA GLN A 19 -10.60 -13.47 -16.66
C GLN A 19 -9.57 -13.56 -15.53
N ASN A 20 -9.65 -12.68 -14.52
CA ASN A 20 -8.71 -12.66 -13.39
C ASN A 20 -9.16 -13.51 -12.20
N GLY A 21 -10.26 -14.26 -12.31
CA GLY A 21 -10.82 -15.04 -11.20
C GLY A 21 -11.33 -14.20 -10.03
N VAL A 22 -11.61 -12.92 -10.27
CA VAL A 22 -12.07 -11.96 -9.25
C VAL A 22 -13.59 -11.86 -9.33
N SER A 23 -14.28 -12.08 -8.22
CA SER A 23 -15.73 -11.88 -8.15
C SER A 23 -16.10 -10.39 -8.29
N ASP A 24 -17.23 -10.11 -8.93
CA ASP A 24 -17.73 -8.74 -9.14
C ASP A 24 -17.91 -7.96 -7.81
N ALA A 25 -18.31 -8.67 -6.75
CA ALA A 25 -18.38 -8.12 -5.39
C ALA A 25 -17.02 -7.61 -4.87
N THR A 26 -15.93 -8.32 -5.18
CA THR A 26 -14.56 -7.94 -4.78
C THR A 26 -14.10 -6.71 -5.58
N SER A 27 -14.42 -6.65 -6.87
CA SER A 27 -14.13 -5.51 -7.74
C SER A 27 -14.87 -4.25 -7.31
N CYS A 28 -16.17 -4.35 -7.00
CA CYS A 28 -16.94 -3.24 -6.44
C CYS A 28 -16.40 -2.77 -5.09
N LYS A 29 -15.95 -3.69 -4.23
CA LYS A 29 -15.34 -3.34 -2.93
C LYS A 29 -14.03 -2.57 -3.09
N TRP A 30 -13.19 -2.97 -4.05
CA TRP A 30 -11.94 -2.25 -4.35
C TRP A 30 -12.21 -0.91 -5.02
N ARG A 31 -13.20 -0.83 -5.91
CA ARG A 31 -13.64 0.44 -6.50
C ARG A 31 -14.21 1.41 -5.46
N SER A 32 -14.94 0.92 -4.46
CA SER A 32 -15.42 1.76 -3.36
C SER A 32 -14.27 2.25 -2.47
N LYS A 33 -13.26 1.41 -2.20
CA LYS A 33 -12.11 1.78 -1.35
C LYS A 33 -11.05 2.62 -2.06
N PHE A 34 -10.83 2.41 -3.35
CA PHE A 34 -9.70 2.95 -4.09
C PHE A 34 -10.12 3.67 -5.38
N GLY A 35 -11.40 3.66 -5.77
CA GLY A 35 -11.85 4.23 -7.04
C GLY A 35 -11.81 5.77 -7.10
N GLY A 36 -11.69 6.44 -5.96
CA GLY A 36 -11.39 7.88 -5.88
C GLY A 36 -9.90 8.18 -5.69
N MET A 37 -9.04 7.16 -5.56
CA MET A 37 -7.61 7.31 -5.37
C MET A 37 -6.94 7.37 -6.74
N SER A 38 -6.26 8.48 -7.04
CA SER A 38 -5.46 8.52 -8.27
C SER A 38 -4.28 7.55 -8.16
N ILE A 39 -3.80 7.03 -9.29
CA ILE A 39 -2.60 6.16 -9.33
C ILE A 39 -1.40 6.88 -8.67
N SER A 40 -1.36 8.21 -8.76
CA SER A 40 -0.36 9.07 -8.10
C SER A 40 -0.46 9.02 -6.57
N ASP A 41 -1.68 9.03 -6.02
CA ASP A 41 -1.91 8.93 -4.56
C ASP A 41 -1.56 7.55 -4.03
N ALA A 42 -1.90 6.49 -4.78
CA ALA A 42 -1.52 5.13 -4.44
C ALA A 42 0.01 4.95 -4.42
N LYS A 43 0.71 5.54 -5.39
CA LYS A 43 2.18 5.54 -5.44
C LYS A 43 2.80 6.31 -4.27
N ARG A 44 2.25 7.48 -3.94
CA ARG A 44 2.69 8.29 -2.80
C ARG A 44 2.48 7.56 -1.47
N LEU A 45 1.33 6.90 -1.28
CA LEU A 45 1.05 6.11 -0.08
C LEU A 45 2.03 4.96 0.09
N ARG A 46 2.39 4.27 -0.99
CA ARG A 46 3.41 3.21 -0.94
C ARG A 46 4.77 3.76 -0.53
N GLN A 47 5.22 4.84 -1.15
CA GLN A 47 6.50 5.49 -0.81
C GLN A 47 6.54 5.94 0.66
N LEU A 48 5.46 6.56 1.15
CA LEU A 48 5.34 6.95 2.55
C LEU A 48 5.33 5.73 3.49
N GLY A 49 4.72 4.61 3.08
CA GLY A 49 4.74 3.36 3.84
C GLY A 49 6.15 2.78 3.97
N GLU A 50 6.89 2.74 2.86
CA GLU A 50 8.29 2.27 2.82
C GLU A 50 9.20 3.16 3.68
N GLU A 51 9.07 4.48 3.58
CA GLU A 51 9.88 5.41 4.39
C GLU A 51 9.52 5.33 5.88
N ASN A 52 8.25 5.19 6.23
CA ASN A 52 7.84 5.02 7.63
C ASN A 52 8.41 3.73 8.24
N ALA A 53 8.44 2.63 7.47
CA ALA A 53 9.07 1.39 7.92
C ALA A 53 10.58 1.56 8.15
N ARG A 54 11.27 2.25 7.22
CA ARG A 54 12.70 2.55 7.36
C ARG A 54 12.99 3.43 8.58
N LEU A 55 12.22 4.50 8.77
CA LEU A 55 12.38 5.43 9.90
C LEU A 55 12.15 4.72 11.24
N LYS A 56 11.11 3.87 11.35
CA LYS A 56 10.85 3.09 12.57
C LYS A 56 12.03 2.17 12.92
N ARG A 57 12.61 1.51 11.92
CA ARG A 57 13.80 0.67 12.12
C ARG A 57 14.98 1.50 12.64
N LEU A 58 15.27 2.62 11.98
CA LEU A 58 16.38 3.49 12.37
C LEU A 58 16.23 4.01 13.80
N VAL A 59 15.03 4.46 14.17
CA VAL A 59 14.74 4.93 15.53
C VAL A 59 14.89 3.79 16.55
N GLY A 60 14.47 2.57 16.21
CA GLY A 60 14.66 1.40 17.05
C GLY A 60 16.15 1.09 17.29
N GLU A 61 16.95 1.07 16.22
CA GLU A 61 18.40 0.86 16.30
C GLU A 61 19.07 1.96 17.15
N GLN A 62 18.75 3.23 16.91
CA GLN A 62 19.26 4.35 17.73
C GLN A 62 18.84 4.25 19.20
N ALA A 63 17.61 3.85 19.48
CA ALA A 63 17.14 3.67 20.85
C ALA A 63 17.94 2.56 21.58
N LEU A 64 18.26 1.47 20.88
CA LEU A 64 19.12 0.41 21.42
C LEU A 64 20.53 0.93 21.71
N ASP A 65 21.14 1.67 20.77
CA ASP A 65 22.48 2.25 20.97
C ASP A 65 22.51 3.20 22.17
N ILE A 66 21.48 4.04 22.33
CA ILE A 66 21.35 4.94 23.49
C ILE A 66 21.31 4.14 24.80
N VAL A 67 20.58 3.02 24.84
CA VAL A 67 20.49 2.17 26.03
C VAL A 67 21.84 1.54 26.35
N VAL A 68 22.54 0.99 25.34
CA VAL A 68 23.87 0.39 25.51
C VAL A 68 24.87 1.43 25.99
N LEU A 69 24.90 2.61 25.38
CA LEU A 69 25.82 3.69 25.76
C LEU A 69 25.58 4.15 27.20
N LYS A 70 24.33 4.26 27.63
CA LYS A 70 24.00 4.59 29.02
C LYS A 70 24.46 3.51 30.00
N ASP A 71 24.24 2.23 29.68
CA ASP A 71 24.68 1.11 30.52
C ASP A 71 26.21 1.04 30.66
N VAL A 72 26.95 1.26 29.56
CA VAL A 72 28.42 1.34 29.60
C VAL A 72 28.90 2.51 30.45
N LEU A 73 28.25 3.67 30.34
CA LEU A 73 28.61 4.84 31.13
C LEU A 73 28.35 4.63 32.63
N SER A 74 27.22 3.98 32.98
CA SER A 74 26.87 3.65 34.36
C SER A 74 27.79 2.60 35.00
N LYS A 75 28.41 1.72 34.21
CA LYS A 75 29.38 0.72 34.69
C LYS A 75 30.81 1.25 34.86
N LYS A 76 31.10 2.45 34.34
CA LYS A 76 32.43 3.08 34.39
C LYS A 76 32.60 4.01 35.62
N VAL A 77 31.57 4.16 36.44
CA VAL A 77 31.57 4.95 37.68
C VAL A 77 31.76 4.03 38.88
#